data_AF-A0A961AW10-F1
#
_entry.id   AF-A0A961AW10-F1
#
_cell.length_a   1.000
_cell.length_b   1.000
_cell.length_c   1.000
_cell.angle_alpha   90.00
_cell.angle_beta   90.00
_cell.angle_gamma   90.00
#
_symmetry.space_group_name_H-M   'P 1'
#
loop_
_entity.id
_entity.type
_entity.pdbx_description
1 polymer ?
#
loop_
_entity_poly.entity_id
_entity_poly.type
_entity_poly.pdbx_seq_one_letter_code
_entity_poly.pdbx_strand_id
1 'polypeptide(L)' 'ALQINARVGYRTASQWEIALEALNLLDADDNDIEYYYASRLPGEPAGGIEDVHLHPYEPRQIRLSVSRQW' A
#
# COMPACT_ATOMS: atom_id res chain seq x y z
N ALA A 1 2.60 12.53 -1.52
CA ALA A 1 2.11 12.98 -0.19
C ALA A 1 2.97 12.35 0.91
N LEU A 2 2.87 12.82 2.15
CA LEU A 2 3.57 12.18 3.28
C LEU A 2 2.76 10.99 3.77
N GLN A 3 3.31 9.77 3.66
CA GLN A 3 2.74 8.58 4.27
C GLN A 3 3.42 8.29 5.61
N ILE A 4 2.62 8.08 6.66
CA ILE A 4 3.09 7.64 7.98
C ILE A 4 2.49 6.28 8.30
N ASN A 5 3.35 5.33 8.66
CA ASN A 5 2.98 4.00 9.12
C ASN A 5 3.40 3.86 10.59
N ALA A 6 2.57 3.20 11.40
CA ALA A 6 2.83 2.98 12.82
C ALA A 6 2.62 1.52 13.21
N ARG A 7 3.47 1.01 14.10
CA ARG A 7 3.38 -0.34 14.68
C ARG A 7 3.57 -0.27 16.18
N VAL A 8 2.69 -0.92 16.92
CA VAL A 8 2.83 -1.15 18.36
C VAL A 8 2.69 -2.63 18.63
N GLY A 9 3.57 -3.19 19.46
CA GLY A 9 3.56 -4.61 19.78
C GLY A 9 3.98 -4.90 21.21
N TYR A 10 3.50 -6.02 21.72
CA TYR A 10 3.83 -6.55 23.03
C TYR A 10 4.34 -7.98 22.92
N ARG A 11 5.48 -8.24 23.55
CA ARG A 11 6.11 -9.57 23.60
C ARG A 11 5.97 -10.17 25.00
N THR A 12 5.50 -11.40 25.06
CA THR A 12 5.35 -12.15 26.30
C THR A 12 6.63 -12.92 26.64
N ALA A 13 6.79 -13.31 27.91
CA ALA A 13 7.88 -14.20 28.35
C ALA A 13 7.82 -15.59 27.67
N SER A 14 6.65 -16.00 27.18
CA SER A 14 6.42 -17.24 26.46
C SER A 14 6.73 -17.17 24.96
N GLN A 15 7.51 -16.17 24.52
CA GLN A 15 7.98 -15.97 23.14
C GLN A 15 6.86 -15.67 22.12
N TRP A 16 5.68 -15.24 22.59
CA TRP A 16 4.62 -14.75 21.73
C TRP A 16 4.73 -13.24 21.56
N GLU A 17 4.45 -12.74 20.36
CA GLU A 17 4.32 -11.32 20.05
C GLU A 17 2.93 -11.05 19.48
N ILE A 18 2.24 -10.06 20.04
CA ILE A 18 0.99 -9.51 19.50
C ILE A 18 1.29 -8.09 19.05
N ALA A 19 0.98 -7.74 17.80
CA ALA A 19 1.21 -6.41 17.28
C ALA A 19 0.05 -5.88 16.46
N LEU A 20 -0.19 -4.58 16.57
CA LEU A 20 -1.14 -3.80 15.79
C LEU A 20 -0.35 -2.84 14.90
N GLU A 21 -0.70 -2.83 13.62
CA GLU A 21 -0.11 -1.98 12.59
C GLU A 21 -1.19 -1.12 11.95
N ALA A 22 -0.90 0.17 11.81
CA ALA A 22 -1.71 1.12 11.06
C ALA A 22 -0.88 1.62 9.88
N LEU A 23 -1.27 1.21 8.68
CA LEU A 23 -0.69 1.65 7.42
C LEU A 23 -1.52 2.80 6.86
N ASN A 24 -0.84 3.79 6.29
CA ASN A 24 -1.42 5.06 5.87
C ASN A 24 -2.25 5.69 7.01
N LEU A 25 -1.60 5.90 8.16
CA LEU A 25 -2.25 6.36 9.40
C LEU A 25 -2.95 7.71 9.24
N LEU A 26 -2.38 8.59 8.41
CA LEU A 26 -2.92 9.92 8.15
C LEU A 26 -3.97 9.96 7.04
N ASP A 27 -4.31 8.82 6.45
CA ASP A 27 -5.32 8.71 5.38
C ASP A 27 -4.97 9.60 4.16
N ALA A 28 -3.69 9.57 3.76
CA ALA A 28 -3.23 10.30 2.59
C ALA A 28 -3.87 9.70 1.33
N ASP A 29 -4.45 10.57 0.52
CA ASP A 29 -5.06 10.27 -0.78
C ASP A 29 -4.16 10.87 -1.86
N ASP A 30 -3.28 10.04 -2.41
CA ASP A 30 -2.30 10.41 -3.43
C ASP A 30 -1.91 9.19 -4.27
N ASN A 31 -1.22 9.41 -5.38
CA ASN A 31 -0.73 8.34 -6.24
C ASN A 31 0.68 7.90 -5.81
N ASP A 32 0.93 6.58 -5.82
CA ASP A 32 2.27 6.02 -5.57
C ASP A 32 3.19 6.32 -6.73
N ILE A 33 2.71 6.04 -7.94
CA ILE A 33 3.47 6.21 -9.18
C ILE A 33 2.53 6.62 -10.30
N GLU A 34 3.02 7.51 -11.16
CA GLU A 34 2.38 7.93 -12.40
C GLU A 34 3.35 7.79 -13.56
N TYR A 35 2.91 7.16 -14.65
CA TYR A 35 3.68 7.02 -15.88
C TYR A 35 2.91 7.57 -17.07
N TYR A 36 3.55 8.43 -17.84
CA TYR A 36 3.01 8.90 -19.11
C TYR A 36 3.58 8.07 -20.26
N TYR A 37 2.72 7.29 -20.92
CA TYR A 37 3.07 6.53 -22.13
C TYR A 37 1.82 6.08 -22.91
N ALA A 38 1.99 5.83 -24.21
CA ALA A 38 0.96 5.20 -25.03
C ALA A 38 0.70 3.75 -24.61
N SER A 39 -0.54 3.46 -24.21
CA SER A 39 -1.04 2.10 -24.03
C SER A 39 -2.09 1.74 -25.08
N ARG A 40 -2.43 0.45 -25.18
CA ARG A 40 -3.40 -0.03 -26.16
C ARG A 40 -4.31 -1.10 -25.57
N LEU A 41 -5.59 -0.80 -25.45
CA LEU A 41 -6.66 -1.74 -25.12
C LEU A 41 -7.22 -2.44 -26.38
N PRO A 42 -7.97 -3.55 -26.23
CA PRO A 42 -8.67 -4.16 -27.34
C PRO A 42 -9.64 -3.17 -28.01
N GLY A 43 -9.45 -2.93 -29.31
CA GLY A 43 -10.26 -1.98 -30.09
C GLY A 43 -9.60 -0.62 -30.36
N GLU A 44 -8.44 -0.34 -29.76
CA GLU A 44 -7.73 0.92 -29.96
C GLU A 44 -6.77 0.91 -31.17
N PRO A 45 -6.39 2.09 -31.71
CA PRO A 45 -5.48 2.22 -32.84
C PRO A 45 -4.13 1.53 -32.61
N ALA A 46 -3.47 1.11 -33.69
CA ALA A 46 -2.19 0.39 -33.60
C ALA A 46 -1.09 1.16 -32.85
N GLY A 47 -1.13 2.50 -32.90
CA GLY A 47 -0.22 3.38 -32.16
C GLY A 47 -0.55 3.57 -30.68
N GLY A 48 -1.64 3.00 -30.18
CA GLY A 48 -2.12 3.22 -28.82
C GLY A 48 -2.72 4.60 -28.59
N ILE A 49 -3.04 4.88 -27.33
CA ILE A 49 -3.51 6.17 -26.82
C ILE A 49 -2.55 6.58 -25.71
N GLU A 50 -2.01 7.79 -25.81
CA GLU A 50 -1.20 8.39 -24.74
C GLU A 50 -2.08 8.69 -23.53
N ASP A 51 -1.75 8.13 -22.38
CA ASP A 51 -2.47 8.35 -21.13
C ASP A 51 -1.53 8.29 -19.91
N VAL A 52 -1.99 8.81 -18.78
CA VAL A 52 -1.31 8.73 -17.49
C VAL A 52 -1.80 7.48 -16.76
N HIS A 53 -0.91 6.52 -16.61
CA HIS A 53 -1.15 5.30 -15.86
C HIS A 53 -0.74 5.53 -14.41
N LEU A 54 -1.72 5.56 -13.53
CA LEU A 54 -1.53 5.79 -12.11
C LEU A 54 -1.76 4.51 -11.29
N HIS A 55 -1.00 4.38 -10.20
CA HIS A 55 -1.29 3.43 -9.13
C HIS A 55 -1.59 4.25 -7.87
N PRO A 56 -2.84 4.29 -7.39
CA PRO A 56 -3.19 5.01 -6.17
C PRO A 56 -2.46 4.41 -4.96
N TYR A 57 -2.15 5.22 -3.95
CA TYR A 57 -1.70 4.69 -2.66
C TYR A 57 -2.70 3.71 -2.08
N GLU A 58 -2.18 2.72 -1.35
CA GLU A 58 -3.04 1.84 -0.60
C GLU A 58 -3.86 2.64 0.44
N PRO A 59 -5.18 2.38 0.51
CA PRO A 59 -6.03 2.98 1.55
C PRO A 59 -5.53 2.64 2.95
N ARG A 60 -5.97 3.41 3.95
CA ARG A 60 -5.70 3.12 5.36
C ARG A 60 -6.07 1.68 5.73
N GLN A 61 -5.10 0.97 6.29
CA GLN A 61 -5.26 -0.42 6.71
C GLN A 61 -4.84 -0.59 8.17
N ILE A 62 -5.62 -1.38 8.91
CA ILE A 62 -5.27 -1.83 10.25
C ILE A 62 -5.01 -3.33 10.19
N ARG A 63 -3.85 -3.76 10.69
CA ARG A 63 -3.45 -5.17 10.71
C ARG A 63 -3.16 -5.61 12.15
N LEU A 64 -3.69 -6.77 12.52
CA LEU A 64 -3.37 -7.45 13.78
C LEU A 64 -2.53 -8.68 13.44
N SER A 65 -1.38 -8.82 14.10
CA SER A 65 -0.53 -10.00 13.97
C SER A 65 -0.31 -10.66 15.33
N VAL A 66 -0.25 -11.98 15.31
CA VAL A 66 0.17 -12.82 16.44
C VAL A 66 1.24 -13.76 15.90
N SER A 67 2.44 -13.71 16.47
CA SER A 67 3.55 -14.56 16.05
C SER A 67 4.23 -15.21 17.26
N ARG A 68 4.89 -16.34 17.04
CA ARG A 68 5.71 -17.02 18.04
C ARG A 68 7.09 -17.23 17.46
N GLN A 69 8.11 -16.83 18.20
CA GLN A 69 9.51 -17.04 17.83
C GLN A 69 9.95 -18.37 18.45
N TRP A 70 10.51 -19.28 17.65
CA TRP A 70 11.04 -20.57 18.10
C TRP A 70 12.56 -20.50 18.22
#